data_AF-A0A8T3WQI7-F1
#
_entry.id   AF-A0A8T3WQI7-F1
#
_cell.length_a   1.000
_cell.length_b   1.000
_cell.length_c   1.000
_cell.angle_alpha   90.00
_cell.angle_beta   90.00
_cell.angle_gamma   90.00
#
_symmetry.space_group_name_H-M   'P 1'
#
loop_
_entity.id
_entity.type
_entity.pdbx_description
1 polymer ?
#
loop_
_entity_poly.entity_id
_entity_poly.type
_entity_poly.pdbx_seq_one_letter_code
_entity_poly.pdbx_strand_id
1 'polypeptide(L)'
;MAQPKRVELVPVDKNRIEFTCKESDALLCPDIVDPLYKLSDDVKKNNGVLKAKSFFRTWTKQQSLVDLHAKDPVRYAYAAPAGSSFHQAGRAIDFDINGLNFQGIVKNDWLKKFWELAIPLGFKPIIKEPDTNISENWHFEYRGLWQGVSEKIGVKEAVKCAILDIGNWDPNEGIDKINNMFLQAQLLRLGYYEIKKADGIIGNVTKSVLKSVNISGLNVEQILMVLKQL
;
A
#
# COMPACT_ATOMS: atom_id res chain seq x y z
N MET A 1 20.61 -11.38 -7.22
CA MET A 1 20.60 -10.43 -6.08
C MET A 1 19.15 -10.15 -5.71
N ALA A 2 18.83 -10.05 -4.42
CA ALA A 2 17.48 -9.69 -3.98
C ALA A 2 17.19 -8.21 -4.27
N GLN A 3 15.91 -7.85 -4.45
CA GLN A 3 15.53 -6.44 -4.59
C GLN A 3 15.85 -5.68 -3.29
N PRO A 4 16.26 -4.40 -3.38
CA PRO A 4 16.46 -3.58 -2.20
C PRO A 4 15.13 -3.34 -1.47
N LYS A 5 15.20 -3.26 -0.14
CA LYS A 5 14.05 -2.93 0.71
C LYS A 5 14.47 -2.15 1.95
N ARG A 6 13.56 -1.28 2.40
CA ARG A 6 13.67 -0.52 3.65
C ARG A 6 12.78 -1.09 4.74
N VAL A 7 11.59 -1.59 4.36
CA VAL A 7 10.56 -2.02 5.30
C VAL A 7 10.35 -3.53 5.16
N GLU A 8 10.36 -4.21 6.30
CA GLU A 8 9.87 -5.58 6.42
C GLU A 8 8.37 -5.55 6.73
N LEU A 9 7.60 -6.36 6.02
CA LEU A 9 6.20 -6.56 6.38
C LEU A 9 6.11 -7.43 7.63
N VAL A 10 5.09 -7.17 8.44
CA VAL A 10 4.80 -7.92 9.66
C VAL A 10 3.47 -8.66 9.53
N PRO A 11 3.35 -9.85 10.15
CA PRO A 11 2.09 -10.59 10.16
C PRO A 11 1.03 -9.87 10.98
N VAL A 12 -0.22 -9.96 10.51
CA VAL A 12 -1.39 -9.53 11.26
C VAL A 12 -1.75 -10.59 12.31
N ASP A 13 -1.94 -10.18 13.55
CA ASP A 13 -2.37 -11.08 14.62
C ASP A 13 -3.84 -11.48 14.43
N LYS A 14 -4.05 -12.78 14.19
CA LYS A 14 -5.38 -13.39 14.04
C LYS A 14 -6.27 -13.24 15.27
N ASN A 15 -5.69 -13.09 16.46
CA ASN A 15 -6.47 -12.86 17.68
C ASN A 15 -7.01 -11.42 17.74
N ARG A 16 -6.43 -10.50 16.97
CA ARG A 16 -6.85 -9.09 16.90
C ARG A 16 -7.80 -8.83 15.73
N ILE A 17 -7.57 -9.48 14.59
CA ILE A 17 -8.30 -9.28 13.34
C ILE A 17 -8.65 -10.65 12.73
N GLU A 18 -9.94 -10.89 12.51
CA GLU A 18 -10.39 -12.06 11.74
C GLU A 18 -10.16 -11.83 10.25
N PHE A 19 -9.66 -12.84 9.53
CA PHE A 19 -9.49 -12.75 8.09
C PHE A 19 -9.60 -14.08 7.36
N THR A 20 -10.00 -14.02 6.08
CA THR A 20 -10.26 -15.20 5.25
C THR A 20 -9.17 -15.51 4.23
N CYS A 21 -8.16 -14.63 4.07
CA CYS A 21 -7.02 -14.92 3.20
C CYS A 21 -6.04 -15.91 3.84
N LYS A 22 -5.08 -16.39 3.05
CA LYS A 22 -3.96 -17.20 3.57
C LYS A 22 -3.15 -16.38 4.58
N GLU A 23 -2.62 -17.04 5.61
CA GLU A 23 -1.78 -16.38 6.63
C GLU A 23 -0.53 -15.73 6.02
N SER A 24 0.07 -16.39 5.04
CA SER A 24 1.23 -15.87 4.29
C SER A 24 0.94 -14.56 3.55
N ASP A 25 -0.34 -14.24 3.32
CA ASP A 25 -0.78 -13.02 2.65
C ASP A 25 -1.26 -11.95 3.65
N ALA A 26 -1.44 -12.31 4.93
CA ALA A 26 -1.87 -11.42 5.99
C ALA A 26 -0.67 -10.64 6.55
N LEU A 27 -0.01 -9.90 5.67
CA LEU A 27 1.17 -9.08 5.95
C LEU A 27 0.85 -7.60 5.72
N LEU A 28 1.41 -6.72 6.54
CA LEU A 28 1.23 -5.27 6.46
C LEU A 28 2.53 -4.53 6.74
N CYS A 29 2.62 -3.27 6.29
CA CYS A 29 3.65 -2.38 6.80
C CYS A 29 3.46 -2.17 8.32
N PRO A 30 4.54 -2.13 9.12
CA PRO A 30 4.44 -2.03 10.58
C PRO A 30 3.66 -0.83 11.08
N ASP A 31 3.74 0.31 10.39
CA ASP A 31 3.05 1.57 10.76
C ASP A 31 1.51 1.49 10.68
N ILE A 32 0.96 0.42 10.11
CA ILE A 32 -0.49 0.21 9.93
C ILE A 32 -1.07 -0.65 11.06
N VAL A 33 -0.25 -1.43 11.75
CA VAL A 33 -0.71 -2.43 12.72
C VAL A 33 -1.48 -1.79 13.87
N ASP A 34 -0.91 -0.76 14.50
CA ASP A 34 -1.57 -0.05 15.60
C ASP A 34 -2.87 0.65 15.16
N PRO A 35 -2.91 1.43 14.06
CA PRO A 35 -4.15 1.94 13.50
C PRO A 35 -5.21 0.87 13.21
N LEU A 36 -4.83 -0.27 12.64
CA LEU A 36 -5.74 -1.37 12.35
C LEU A 36 -6.32 -1.97 13.63
N TYR A 37 -5.50 -2.16 14.65
CA TYR A 37 -5.95 -2.69 15.94
C TYR A 37 -6.85 -1.71 16.67
N LYS A 38 -6.55 -0.42 16.61
CA LYS A 38 -7.45 0.62 17.13
C LYS A 38 -8.78 0.66 16.38
N LEU A 39 -8.76 0.48 15.05
CA LEU A 39 -9.98 0.36 14.25
C LEU A 39 -10.82 -0.86 14.68
N SER A 40 -10.18 -2.01 14.93
CA SER A 40 -10.83 -3.20 15.48
C SER A 40 -11.51 -2.91 16.82
N ASP A 41 -10.80 -2.23 17.72
CA ASP A 41 -11.31 -1.87 19.03
C ASP A 41 -12.49 -0.87 18.93
N ASP A 42 -12.41 0.11 18.03
CA ASP A 42 -13.49 1.08 17.81
C ASP A 42 -14.71 0.43 17.14
N VAL A 43 -14.51 -0.51 16.22
CA VAL A 43 -15.60 -1.32 15.64
C VAL A 43 -16.28 -2.15 16.74
N LYS A 44 -15.50 -2.81 17.62
CA LYS A 44 -16.03 -3.58 18.75
C LYS A 44 -16.80 -2.72 19.76
N LYS A 45 -16.32 -1.52 20.08
CA LYS A 45 -17.05 -0.55 20.93
C LYS A 45 -18.41 -0.16 20.36
N ASN A 46 -18.56 -0.23 19.04
CA ASN A 46 -19.83 -0.01 18.34
C ASN A 46 -20.59 -1.34 18.10
N ASN A 47 -20.26 -2.40 18.86
CA ASN A 47 -20.85 -3.73 18.76
C ASN A 47 -20.77 -4.34 17.34
N GLY A 48 -19.77 -3.94 16.55
CA GLY A 48 -19.49 -4.53 15.25
C GLY A 48 -18.41 -5.61 15.30
N VAL A 49 -18.14 -6.21 14.14
CA VAL A 49 -17.11 -7.22 13.92
C VAL A 49 -16.23 -6.78 12.75
N LEU A 50 -14.94 -6.58 13.00
CA LEU A 50 -14.00 -6.25 11.93
C LEU A 50 -13.43 -7.54 11.32
N LYS A 51 -13.64 -7.74 10.01
CA LYS A 51 -13.02 -8.82 9.24
C LYS A 51 -12.34 -8.28 8.00
N ALA A 52 -11.27 -8.94 7.56
CA ALA A 52 -10.56 -8.61 6.32
C ALA A 52 -10.52 -9.79 5.34
N LYS A 53 -10.60 -9.48 4.05
CA LYS A 53 -10.56 -10.44 2.93
C LYS A 53 -9.22 -10.47 2.22
N SER A 54 -8.47 -9.36 2.24
CA SER A 54 -7.19 -9.24 1.55
C SER A 54 -6.28 -8.22 2.24
N PHE A 55 -4.98 -8.54 2.32
CA PHE A 55 -3.93 -7.63 2.78
C PHE A 55 -2.83 -7.54 1.72
N PHE A 56 -1.68 -8.19 1.92
CA PHE A 56 -0.57 -8.16 1.01
C PHE A 56 -0.78 -9.06 -0.22
N ARG A 57 -0.24 -8.61 -1.35
CA ARG A 57 -0.17 -9.39 -2.59
C ARG A 57 1.23 -9.28 -3.18
N THR A 58 1.83 -10.42 -3.52
CA THR A 58 3.06 -10.39 -4.33
C THR A 58 2.78 -9.82 -5.71
N TRP A 59 3.83 -9.38 -6.42
CA TRP A 59 3.69 -8.95 -7.82
C TRP A 59 3.01 -10.01 -8.69
N THR A 60 3.47 -11.26 -8.60
CA THR A 60 2.90 -12.39 -9.38
C THR A 60 1.43 -12.64 -9.04
N LYS A 61 1.06 -12.55 -7.75
CA LYS A 61 -0.34 -12.70 -7.34
C LYS A 61 -1.20 -11.57 -7.93
N GLN A 62 -0.73 -10.32 -7.88
CA GLN A 62 -1.46 -9.21 -8.47
C GLN A 62 -1.64 -9.40 -9.99
N GLN A 63 -0.59 -9.81 -10.70
CA GLN A 63 -0.68 -10.10 -12.13
C GLN A 63 -1.68 -11.23 -12.42
N SER A 64 -1.68 -12.31 -11.63
CA SER A 64 -2.63 -13.40 -11.83
C SER A 64 -4.09 -12.96 -11.67
N LEU A 65 -4.39 -12.00 -10.78
CA LEU A 65 -5.73 -11.45 -10.63
C LEU A 65 -6.15 -10.62 -11.84
N VAL A 66 -5.22 -9.86 -12.42
CA VAL A 66 -5.44 -9.11 -13.67
C VAL A 66 -5.77 -10.07 -14.81
N ASP A 67 -4.98 -11.14 -14.95
CA ASP A 67 -5.17 -12.14 -16.00
C ASP A 67 -6.50 -12.90 -15.83
N LEU A 68 -6.87 -13.24 -14.60
CA LEU A 68 -8.15 -13.87 -14.28
C LEU A 68 -9.35 -12.95 -14.58
N HIS A 69 -9.28 -11.68 -14.21
CA HIS A 69 -10.31 -10.70 -14.55
C HIS A 69 -10.44 -10.49 -16.05
N ALA A 70 -9.32 -10.39 -16.78
CA ALA A 70 -9.35 -10.27 -18.24
C ALA A 70 -9.98 -11.50 -18.92
N LYS A 71 -9.81 -12.69 -18.33
CA LYS A 71 -10.37 -13.95 -18.83
C LYS A 71 -11.86 -14.12 -18.49
N ASP A 72 -12.28 -13.72 -17.30
CA ASP A 72 -13.65 -13.88 -16.80
C ASP A 72 -14.04 -12.74 -15.84
N PRO A 73 -14.42 -11.57 -16.39
CA PRO A 73 -14.70 -10.37 -15.59
C PRO A 73 -16.01 -10.47 -14.80
N VAL A 74 -16.86 -11.46 -15.09
CA VAL A 74 -18.09 -11.73 -14.33
C VAL A 74 -17.74 -12.41 -13.00
N ARG A 75 -16.79 -13.35 -13.05
CA ARG A 75 -16.40 -14.13 -11.87
C ARG A 75 -15.34 -13.44 -11.01
N TYR A 76 -14.39 -12.75 -11.65
CA TYR A 76 -13.27 -12.13 -10.94
C TYR A 76 -13.45 -10.62 -10.93
N ALA A 77 -13.40 -10.02 -9.73
CA ALA A 77 -13.44 -8.58 -9.59
C ALA A 77 -12.26 -7.90 -10.31
N TYR A 78 -12.43 -6.62 -10.63
CA TYR A 78 -11.37 -5.82 -11.21
C TYR A 78 -10.11 -5.87 -10.35
N ALA A 79 -8.95 -5.95 -11.00
CA ALA A 79 -7.66 -5.86 -10.35
C ALA A 79 -6.81 -4.80 -11.06
N ALA A 80 -6.21 -3.90 -10.30
CA ALA A 80 -5.25 -2.95 -10.84
C ALA A 80 -4.05 -3.70 -11.46
N PRO A 81 -3.43 -3.18 -12.53
CA PRO A 81 -2.21 -3.75 -13.09
C PRO A 81 -1.13 -3.99 -12.03
N ALA A 82 -0.34 -5.05 -12.18
CA ALA A 82 0.77 -5.31 -11.29
C ALA A 82 1.77 -4.13 -11.32
N GLY A 83 2.26 -3.74 -10.14
CA GLY A 83 3.04 -2.51 -9.94
C GLY A 83 2.18 -1.26 -9.66
N SER A 84 0.85 -1.40 -9.65
CA SER A 84 -0.10 -0.29 -9.46
C SER A 84 -1.15 -0.52 -8.36
N SER A 85 -0.92 -1.47 -7.44
CA SER A 85 -1.80 -1.71 -6.28
C SER A 85 -1.08 -1.51 -4.94
N PHE A 86 -1.68 -0.77 -3.99
CA PHE A 86 -1.14 -0.67 -2.63
C PHE A 86 -1.18 -2.00 -1.85
N HIS A 87 -1.96 -3.01 -2.28
CA HIS A 87 -1.83 -4.37 -1.74
C HIS A 87 -0.41 -4.92 -1.94
N GLN A 88 0.24 -4.56 -3.06
CA GLN A 88 1.62 -4.95 -3.32
C GLN A 88 2.65 -4.21 -2.45
N ALA A 89 2.24 -3.18 -1.74
CA ALA A 89 3.08 -2.49 -0.76
C ALA A 89 2.76 -2.92 0.68
N GLY A 90 1.79 -3.83 0.91
CA GLY A 90 1.30 -4.13 2.25
C GLY A 90 0.60 -2.92 2.90
N ARG A 91 0.02 -2.04 2.08
CA ARG A 91 -0.60 -0.76 2.48
C ARG A 91 -2.07 -0.64 2.12
N ALA A 92 -2.71 -1.73 1.70
CA ALA A 92 -4.13 -1.76 1.45
C ALA A 92 -4.77 -2.98 2.10
N ILE A 93 -6.03 -2.81 2.51
CA ILE A 93 -6.85 -3.82 3.15
C ILE A 93 -8.22 -3.81 2.46
N ASP A 94 -8.67 -5.00 2.06
CA ASP A 94 -10.04 -5.21 1.64
C ASP A 94 -10.83 -5.72 2.85
N PHE A 95 -11.73 -4.91 3.40
CA PHE A 95 -12.54 -5.26 4.56
C PHE A 95 -13.84 -5.98 4.16
N ASP A 96 -14.36 -6.84 5.03
CA ASP A 96 -15.69 -7.41 4.82
C ASP A 96 -16.78 -6.46 5.31
N ILE A 97 -17.16 -5.50 4.46
CA ILE A 97 -18.20 -4.50 4.78
C ILE A 97 -19.53 -5.15 5.17
N ASN A 98 -19.88 -6.26 4.52
CA ASN A 98 -21.11 -7.01 4.82
C ASN A 98 -21.03 -7.80 6.14
N GLY A 99 -19.83 -8.01 6.68
CA GLY A 99 -19.59 -8.69 7.94
C GLY A 99 -19.48 -7.76 9.14
N LEU A 100 -19.56 -6.42 8.95
CA LEU A 100 -19.38 -5.42 10.01
C LEU A 100 -20.38 -5.56 11.16
N ASN A 101 -21.63 -5.91 10.87
CA ASN A 101 -22.65 -6.27 11.87
C ASN A 101 -22.81 -5.27 13.04
N PHE A 102 -22.73 -3.96 12.79
CA PHE A 102 -22.94 -2.95 13.82
C PHE A 102 -24.37 -3.05 14.38
N GLN A 103 -24.48 -3.37 15.68
CA GLN A 103 -25.78 -3.45 16.34
C GLN A 103 -26.41 -2.06 16.48
N GLY A 104 -27.71 -1.96 16.21
CA GLY A 104 -28.45 -0.70 16.29
C GLY A 104 -28.23 0.27 15.11
N ILE A 105 -27.43 -0.12 14.11
CA ILE A 105 -27.23 0.65 12.87
C ILE A 105 -27.80 -0.19 11.72
N VAL A 106 -28.64 0.42 10.88
CA VAL A 106 -29.18 -0.27 9.70
C VAL A 106 -28.05 -0.60 8.72
N LYS A 107 -28.14 -1.77 8.08
CA LYS A 107 -27.05 -2.32 7.25
C LYS A 107 -26.54 -1.35 6.17
N ASN A 108 -27.43 -0.57 5.56
CA ASN A 108 -27.06 0.39 4.52
C ASN A 108 -26.14 1.50 5.04
N ASP A 109 -26.15 1.78 6.35
CA ASP A 109 -25.30 2.78 6.99
C ASP A 109 -24.01 2.20 7.57
N TRP A 110 -23.78 0.88 7.50
CA TRP A 110 -22.57 0.27 8.06
C TRP A 110 -21.29 0.77 7.39
N LEU A 111 -21.29 0.95 6.07
CA LEU A 111 -20.13 1.49 5.36
C LEU A 111 -19.83 2.93 5.80
N LYS A 112 -20.87 3.77 5.91
CA LYS A 112 -20.73 5.13 6.40
C LYS A 112 -20.17 5.16 7.83
N LYS A 113 -20.73 4.34 8.72
CA LYS A 113 -20.21 4.22 10.08
C LYS A 113 -18.75 3.75 10.11
N PHE A 114 -18.41 2.79 9.26
CA PHE A 114 -17.05 2.30 9.15
C PHE A 114 -16.07 3.39 8.69
N TRP A 115 -16.46 4.24 7.72
CA TRP A 115 -15.66 5.39 7.29
C TRP A 115 -15.42 6.39 8.42
N GLU A 116 -16.45 6.68 9.22
CA GLU A 116 -16.33 7.56 10.39
C GLU A 116 -15.29 7.06 11.41
N LEU A 117 -15.11 5.74 11.53
CA LEU A 117 -14.10 5.13 12.40
C LEU A 117 -12.72 5.03 11.74
N ALA A 118 -12.67 4.66 10.46
CA ALA A 118 -11.43 4.35 9.76
C ALA A 118 -10.65 5.59 9.30
N ILE A 119 -11.33 6.63 8.80
CA ILE A 119 -10.68 7.83 8.25
C ILE A 119 -9.84 8.58 9.30
N PRO A 120 -10.32 8.84 10.53
CA PRO A 120 -9.52 9.49 11.57
C PRO A 120 -8.26 8.70 11.97
N LEU A 121 -8.24 7.40 11.70
CA LEU A 121 -7.10 6.52 11.95
C LEU A 121 -6.12 6.47 10.77
N GLY A 122 -6.36 7.23 9.69
CA GLY A 122 -5.46 7.34 8.54
C GLY A 122 -5.78 6.41 7.37
N PHE A 123 -6.82 5.58 7.48
CA PHE A 123 -7.30 4.78 6.34
C PHE A 123 -8.04 5.67 5.34
N LYS A 124 -7.77 5.46 4.06
CA LYS A 124 -8.36 6.21 2.95
C LYS A 124 -9.16 5.28 2.06
N PRO A 125 -10.49 5.45 1.95
CA PRO A 125 -11.25 4.76 0.92
C PRO A 125 -10.82 5.24 -0.46
N ILE A 126 -10.91 4.37 -1.46
CA ILE A 126 -10.58 4.73 -2.86
C ILE A 126 -11.78 5.24 -3.65
N ILE A 127 -12.99 5.07 -3.12
CA ILE A 127 -14.22 5.67 -3.65
C ILE A 127 -14.49 7.00 -2.95
N LYS A 128 -15.33 7.86 -3.55
CA LYS A 128 -15.53 9.25 -3.09
C LYS A 128 -16.47 9.39 -1.89
N GLU A 129 -17.43 8.48 -1.76
CA GLU A 129 -18.46 8.50 -0.73
C GLU A 129 -18.85 7.07 -0.33
N PRO A 130 -19.40 6.85 0.88
CA PRO A 130 -19.74 5.53 1.37
C PRO A 130 -21.00 4.99 0.66
N ASP A 131 -20.82 4.38 -0.51
CA ASP A 131 -21.89 3.71 -1.27
C ASP A 131 -21.60 2.21 -1.42
N THR A 132 -22.51 1.38 -0.89
CA THR A 132 -22.41 -0.09 -0.93
C THR A 132 -22.60 -0.68 -2.32
N ASN A 133 -23.00 0.11 -3.32
CA ASN A 133 -23.20 -0.34 -4.69
C ASN A 133 -22.00 -0.04 -5.61
N ILE A 134 -21.05 0.78 -5.14
CA ILE A 134 -19.84 1.09 -5.91
C ILE A 134 -18.83 -0.05 -5.76
N SER A 135 -18.21 -0.44 -6.88
CA SER A 135 -17.09 -1.39 -6.89
C SER A 135 -15.96 -0.91 -5.97
N GLU A 136 -15.30 -1.83 -5.29
CA GLU A 136 -14.19 -1.52 -4.35
C GLU A 136 -14.59 -0.71 -3.11
N ASN A 137 -15.88 -0.68 -2.73
CA ASN A 137 -16.30 -0.05 -1.47
C ASN A 137 -15.69 -0.67 -0.20
N TRP A 138 -15.10 -1.84 -0.32
CA TRP A 138 -14.35 -2.56 0.72
C TRP A 138 -12.89 -2.15 0.82
N HIS A 139 -12.35 -1.44 -0.16
CA HIS A 139 -10.91 -1.23 -0.32
C HIS A 139 -10.47 0.08 0.35
N PHE A 140 -9.53 -0.05 1.29
CA PHE A 140 -8.94 1.07 2.01
C PHE A 140 -7.43 1.02 1.97
N GLU A 141 -6.83 2.18 1.72
CA GLU A 141 -5.39 2.39 1.68
C GLU A 141 -4.91 3.07 2.97
N TYR A 142 -3.75 2.66 3.48
CA TYR A 142 -3.00 3.41 4.48
C TYR A 142 -1.67 3.85 3.88
N ARG A 143 -1.65 5.07 3.33
CA ARG A 143 -0.53 5.57 2.54
C ARG A 143 0.72 5.87 3.37
N GLY A 144 0.56 6.17 4.67
CA GLY A 144 1.67 6.45 5.59
C GLY A 144 2.63 7.50 5.05
N LEU A 145 3.94 7.22 5.10
CA LEU A 145 5.00 8.10 4.59
C LEU A 145 4.87 8.44 3.09
N TRP A 146 4.13 7.64 2.32
CA TRP A 146 3.91 7.85 0.89
C TRP A 146 2.74 8.81 0.59
N GLN A 147 2.05 9.31 1.63
CA GLN A 147 0.98 10.29 1.47
C GLN A 147 1.45 11.57 0.77
N GLY A 148 2.60 12.12 1.17
CA GLY A 148 3.14 13.35 0.54
C GLY A 148 3.47 13.15 -0.95
N VAL A 149 4.02 11.99 -1.32
CA VAL A 149 4.24 11.62 -2.72
C VAL A 149 2.91 11.55 -3.47
N SER A 150 1.90 10.91 -2.88
CA SER A 150 0.56 10.81 -3.48
C SER A 150 -0.08 12.17 -3.74
N GLU A 151 0.10 13.13 -2.83
CA GLU A 151 -0.48 14.47 -2.94
C GLU A 151 0.26 15.35 -3.94
N LYS A 152 1.59 15.20 -4.05
CA LYS A 152 2.42 16.08 -4.86
C LYS A 152 2.60 15.61 -6.29
N ILE A 153 2.73 14.30 -6.51
CA ILE A 153 3.01 13.73 -7.83
C ILE A 153 2.02 12.63 -8.25
N GLY A 154 1.04 12.33 -7.40
CA GLY A 154 -0.10 11.47 -7.74
C GLY A 154 -0.01 10.05 -7.17
N VAL A 155 -1.18 9.42 -7.03
CA VAL A 155 -1.34 8.11 -6.38
C VAL A 155 -0.55 6.99 -7.08
N LYS A 156 -0.53 6.99 -8.41
CA LYS A 156 0.18 5.95 -9.20
C LYS A 156 1.66 5.88 -8.86
N GLU A 157 2.29 7.03 -8.71
CA GLU A 157 3.71 7.09 -8.39
C GLU A 157 3.98 6.76 -6.92
N ALA A 158 3.09 7.19 -6.01
CA ALA A 158 3.16 6.81 -4.60
C ALA A 158 3.05 5.29 -4.41
N VAL A 159 2.14 4.61 -5.13
CA VAL A 159 2.02 3.15 -5.11
C VAL A 159 3.32 2.50 -5.54
N LYS A 160 3.88 2.92 -6.68
CA LYS A 160 5.15 2.39 -7.17
C LYS A 160 6.25 2.53 -6.14
N CYS A 161 6.41 3.73 -5.57
CA CYS A 161 7.43 3.99 -4.57
C CYS A 161 7.22 3.13 -3.31
N ALA A 162 5.98 2.94 -2.88
CA ALA A 162 5.65 2.09 -1.74
C ALA A 162 5.93 0.60 -1.98
N ILE A 163 5.73 0.10 -3.20
CA ILE A 163 6.06 -1.29 -3.57
C ILE A 163 7.59 -1.49 -3.57
N LEU A 164 8.33 -0.52 -4.10
CA LEU A 164 9.79 -0.51 -4.06
C LEU A 164 10.31 -0.46 -2.61
N ASP A 165 9.61 0.23 -1.69
CA ASP A 165 9.99 0.34 -0.28
C ASP A 165 10.14 -1.00 0.45
N ILE A 166 9.39 -2.01 -0.01
CA ILE A 166 9.36 -3.36 0.56
C ILE A 166 10.03 -4.42 -0.34
N GLY A 167 10.56 -4.01 -1.50
CA GLY A 167 11.24 -4.91 -2.44
C GLY A 167 10.31 -5.94 -3.11
N ASN A 168 9.08 -5.56 -3.45
CA ASN A 168 8.08 -6.42 -4.12
C ASN A 168 7.76 -5.95 -5.55
N TRP A 169 8.75 -5.39 -6.25
CA TRP A 169 8.61 -4.95 -7.65
C TRP A 169 8.64 -6.14 -8.62
N ASP A 170 8.47 -5.86 -9.92
CA ASP A 170 8.48 -6.87 -10.99
C ASP A 170 9.76 -7.73 -10.95
N PRO A 171 9.64 -9.06 -10.80
CA PRO A 171 10.80 -9.95 -10.75
C PRO A 171 11.56 -10.05 -12.08
N ASN A 172 10.97 -9.61 -13.19
CA ASN A 172 11.61 -9.62 -14.52
C ASN A 172 12.37 -8.32 -14.82
N GLU A 173 12.22 -7.30 -13.99
CA GLU A 173 12.94 -6.04 -14.16
C GLU A 173 14.41 -6.20 -13.75
N GLY A 174 15.32 -5.60 -14.54
CA GLY A 174 16.76 -5.69 -14.26
C GLY A 174 17.12 -5.07 -12.91
N ILE A 175 17.95 -5.77 -12.12
CA ILE A 175 18.28 -5.35 -10.75
C ILE A 175 18.89 -3.94 -10.66
N ASP A 176 19.70 -3.54 -11.64
CA ASP A 176 20.28 -2.19 -11.69
C ASP A 176 19.20 -1.12 -11.87
N LYS A 177 18.18 -1.40 -12.69
CA LYS A 177 17.04 -0.50 -12.87
C LYS A 177 16.19 -0.44 -11.60
N ILE A 178 15.93 -1.57 -10.95
CA ILE A 178 15.22 -1.60 -9.66
C ILE A 178 15.97 -0.78 -8.61
N ASN A 179 17.29 -0.92 -8.52
CA ASN A 179 18.13 -0.16 -7.60
C ASN A 179 17.99 1.36 -7.83
N ASN A 180 18.02 1.79 -9.08
CA ASN A 180 17.83 3.21 -9.44
C ASN A 180 16.41 3.70 -9.16
N MET A 181 15.38 2.88 -9.42
CA MET A 181 14.00 3.20 -9.08
C MET A 181 13.83 3.34 -7.57
N PHE A 182 14.40 2.43 -6.80
CA PHE A 182 14.37 2.47 -5.35
C PHE A 182 15.04 3.74 -4.81
N LEU A 183 16.22 4.10 -5.34
CA LEU A 183 16.88 5.38 -5.02
C LEU A 183 15.96 6.58 -5.25
N GLN A 184 15.36 6.68 -6.45
CA GLN A 184 14.43 7.77 -6.77
C GLN A 184 13.22 7.76 -5.84
N ALA A 185 12.65 6.58 -5.52
CA ALA A 185 11.53 6.46 -4.60
C ALA A 185 11.87 7.02 -3.20
N GLN A 186 13.07 6.73 -2.69
CA GLN A 186 13.49 7.27 -1.39
C GLN A 186 13.76 8.79 -1.44
N LEU A 187 14.31 9.32 -2.54
CA LEU A 187 14.44 10.78 -2.70
C LEU A 187 13.07 11.46 -2.77
N LEU A 188 12.10 10.85 -3.46
CA LEU A 188 10.72 11.33 -3.50
C LEU A 188 10.07 11.30 -2.11
N ARG A 189 10.32 10.26 -1.29
CA ARG A 189 9.90 10.19 0.12
C ARG A 189 10.42 11.38 0.92
N LEU A 190 11.66 11.78 0.68
CA LEU A 190 12.32 12.91 1.34
C LEU A 190 11.89 14.29 0.82
N GLY A 191 10.99 14.36 -0.17
CA GLY A 191 10.40 15.61 -0.64
C GLY A 191 11.03 16.19 -1.91
N TYR A 192 11.97 15.49 -2.56
CA TYR A 192 12.60 15.93 -3.81
C TYR A 192 11.71 15.66 -5.04
N TYR A 193 10.52 16.27 -5.05
CA TYR A 193 9.47 16.04 -6.04
C TYR A 193 9.83 16.48 -7.47
N GLU A 194 10.88 17.27 -7.66
CA GLU A 194 11.42 17.63 -8.97
C GLU A 194 11.87 16.42 -9.79
N ILE A 195 12.14 15.28 -9.14
CA ILE A 195 12.44 13.99 -9.79
C ILE A 195 11.23 13.45 -10.57
N LYS A 196 10.01 13.76 -10.11
CA LYS A 196 8.70 13.41 -10.71
C LYS A 196 8.34 11.92 -10.78
N LYS A 197 9.31 11.01 -10.97
CA LYS A 197 9.07 9.57 -11.11
C LYS A 197 10.28 8.72 -10.71
N ALA A 198 9.99 7.55 -10.16
CA ALA A 198 10.89 6.43 -9.97
C ALA A 198 10.82 5.52 -11.22
N ASP A 199 11.62 5.82 -12.24
CA ASP A 199 11.67 5.09 -13.51
C ASP A 199 13.00 4.37 -13.77
N GLY A 200 13.98 4.56 -12.88
CA GLY A 200 15.30 3.97 -12.93
C GLY A 200 16.29 4.72 -13.82
N ILE A 201 15.90 5.86 -14.40
CA ILE A 201 16.75 6.67 -15.27
C ILE A 201 17.42 7.77 -14.42
N ILE A 202 18.72 7.60 -14.16
CA ILE A 202 19.53 8.58 -13.40
C ILE A 202 19.94 9.75 -14.30
N GLY A 203 19.00 10.66 -14.55
CA GLY A 203 19.20 11.88 -15.32
C GLY A 203 19.81 13.04 -14.52
N ASN A 204 19.93 14.21 -15.15
CA ASN A 204 20.55 15.39 -14.55
C ASN A 204 19.84 15.87 -13.27
N VAL A 205 18.51 15.77 -13.23
CA VAL A 205 17.73 16.16 -12.04
C VAL A 205 18.06 15.26 -10.85
N THR A 206 18.00 13.93 -11.03
CA THR A 206 18.37 12.98 -9.98
C THR A 206 19.82 13.20 -9.53
N LYS A 207 20.77 13.39 -10.46
CA LYS A 207 22.18 13.69 -10.11
C LYS A 207 22.32 14.98 -9.31
N SER A 208 21.57 16.03 -9.65
CA SER A 208 21.57 17.30 -8.93
C SER A 208 21.07 17.14 -7.50
N VAL A 209 20.00 16.37 -7.30
CA VAL A 209 19.48 16.05 -5.97
C VAL A 209 20.51 15.24 -5.17
N LEU A 210 21.11 14.21 -5.75
CA LEU A 210 22.14 13.40 -5.08
C LEU A 210 23.33 14.26 -4.62
N LYS A 211 23.68 15.30 -5.38
CA LYS A 211 24.72 16.26 -5.00
C LYS A 211 24.27 17.16 -3.86
N SER A 212 23.02 17.64 -3.86
CA SER A 212 22.51 18.53 -2.80
C SER A 212 22.37 17.84 -1.45
N VAL A 213 22.13 16.52 -1.44
CA VAL A 213 22.13 15.69 -0.22
C VAL A 213 23.48 15.06 0.12
N ASN A 214 24.56 15.46 -0.56
CA ASN A 214 25.94 15.03 -0.31
C ASN A 214 26.16 13.49 -0.37
N ILE A 215 25.43 12.78 -1.24
CA ILE A 215 25.56 11.32 -1.45
C ILE A 215 25.97 10.93 -2.87
N SER A 216 26.38 11.89 -3.71
CA SER A 216 26.67 11.67 -5.13
C SER A 216 27.84 10.72 -5.44
N GLY A 217 28.67 10.38 -4.46
CA GLY A 217 29.79 9.44 -4.59
C GLY A 217 29.55 8.07 -3.95
N LEU A 218 28.37 7.86 -3.35
CA LEU A 218 28.03 6.61 -2.68
C LEU A 218 27.45 5.61 -3.68
N ASN A 219 27.79 4.34 -3.51
CA ASN A 219 27.10 3.26 -4.22
C ASN A 219 25.67 3.08 -3.66
N VAL A 220 24.83 2.31 -4.34
CA VAL A 220 23.43 2.10 -3.93
C VAL A 220 23.35 1.64 -2.48
N GLU A 221 24.10 0.61 -2.08
CA GLU A 221 24.08 0.08 -0.71
C GLU A 221 24.40 1.15 0.36
N GLN A 222 25.41 1.98 0.11
CA GLN A 222 25.79 3.09 0.98
C GLN A 222 24.69 4.16 1.03
N ILE A 223 24.06 4.49 -0.10
CA ILE A 223 22.91 5.39 -0.14
C ILE A 223 21.76 4.79 0.69
N LEU A 224 21.53 3.48 0.63
CA LEU A 224 20.47 2.84 1.42
C LEU A 224 20.74 2.86 2.92
N MET A 225 22.00 2.76 3.33
CA MET A 225 22.38 2.93 4.73
C MET A 225 22.06 4.35 5.22
N VAL A 226 22.41 5.37 4.43
CA VAL A 226 22.13 6.77 4.79
C VAL A 226 20.62 7.04 4.79
N LEU A 227 19.90 6.59 3.77
CA LEU A 227 18.46 6.82 3.63
C LEU A 227 17.61 6.03 4.64
N LYS A 228 18.14 4.96 5.24
CA LYS A 228 17.47 4.26 6.37
C LYS A 228 17.52 5.07 7.67
N GLN A 229 18.48 5.97 7.81
CA GLN A 229 18.66 6.83 8.99
C GLN A 229 17.89 8.16 8.90
N LEU A 230 17.38 8.51 7.70
CA LEU A 230 16.61 9.71 7.41
C LEU A 230 15.10 9.40 7.23
#